data_AF-A0A9P1ITE0-F1
#
_entry.id   AF-A0A9P1ITE0-F1
#
_cell.length_a   1.000
_cell.length_b   1.000
_cell.length_c   1.000
_cell.angle_alpha   90.00
_cell.angle_beta   90.00
_cell.angle_gamma   90.00
#
_symmetry.space_group_name_H-M   'P 1'
#
loop_
_entity.id
_entity.type
_entity.pdbx_description
1 polymer ?
#
loop_
_entity_poly.entity_id
_entity_poly.type
_entity_poly.pdbx_seq_one_letter_code
_entity_poly.pdbx_strand_id
1 'polypeptide(L)'
;MSDRSWIIWTDISGTIGFSLSILSNSCLFLMICFLKTTKNIGSYKYLLIIFCIFTLFYASVEMLLRPLIHSYDDTLFLIQRKRFDWGKLATRLVATTYCGCYAMSFTLFALQFIHRYIATCKPQHLHHFDGKNFLLWIFGAISIAISWACAALFLFPQTLRTHQSFLTIIKDSYDLDPYWTDYVPYKYFYYNELGQKLPDLQNMSGIFQHLLVIFISFLILFYCGTQTFFEMHKFRGISNKTRDLQFQLFRALVVQTIFPMIFVYIPTAFILACPFFGLEFGAITNYQSILTQLYPGIDPIIFIFLIRDYRKTVKRVIFGKVFKNTVASEYSAPSS
;
A
#
# COMPACT_ATOMS: atom_id res chain seq x y z
N MET A 1 -19.97 -17.92 9.35
CA MET A 1 -20.24 -17.27 8.04
C MET A 1 -19.73 -18.21 6.97
N SER A 2 -20.40 -18.33 5.83
CA SER A 2 -19.87 -19.11 4.70
C SER A 2 -18.63 -18.40 4.14
N ASP A 3 -17.62 -19.15 3.71
CA ASP A 3 -16.42 -18.62 3.06
C ASP A 3 -16.75 -17.74 1.85
N ARG A 4 -17.87 -18.02 1.16
CA ARG A 4 -18.41 -17.20 0.07
C ARG A 4 -18.69 -15.75 0.47
N SER A 5 -18.99 -15.48 1.74
CA SER A 5 -19.22 -14.11 2.20
C SER A 5 -17.98 -13.22 2.02
N TRP A 6 -16.77 -13.78 2.01
CA TRP A 6 -15.54 -13.02 1.74
C TRP A 6 -15.48 -12.42 0.34
N ILE A 7 -16.11 -13.06 -0.65
CA ILE A 7 -16.24 -12.51 -2.02
C ILE A 7 -17.00 -11.19 -1.96
N ILE A 8 -18.15 -11.19 -1.28
CA ILE A 8 -19.00 -10.00 -1.13
C ILE A 8 -18.22 -8.89 -0.43
N TRP A 9 -17.56 -9.21 0.70
CA TRP A 9 -16.80 -8.21 1.45
C TRP A 9 -15.64 -7.63 0.64
N THR A 10 -14.88 -8.47 -0.06
CA THR A 10 -13.74 -8.02 -0.88
C THR A 10 -14.17 -7.22 -2.12
N ASP A 11 -15.36 -7.48 -2.68
CA ASP A 11 -15.91 -6.68 -3.79
C ASP A 11 -16.41 -5.31 -3.33
N ILE A 12 -17.08 -5.28 -2.17
CA ILE A 12 -17.51 -4.03 -1.54
C ILE A 12 -16.29 -3.18 -1.16
N SER A 13 -15.31 -3.76 -0.45
CA SER A 13 -14.11 -3.03 -0.05
C SER A 13 -13.25 -2.62 -1.24
N GLY A 14 -13.15 -3.44 -2.29
CA GLY A 14 -12.46 -3.06 -3.52
C GLY A 14 -13.10 -1.84 -4.20
N THR A 15 -14.43 -1.81 -4.30
CA THR A 15 -15.16 -0.68 -4.91
C THR A 15 -15.06 0.60 -4.08
N ILE A 16 -15.25 0.49 -2.77
CA ILE A 16 -15.10 1.60 -1.83
C ILE A 16 -13.66 2.10 -1.83
N GLY A 17 -12.69 1.20 -1.70
CA GLY A 17 -11.26 1.49 -1.66
C GLY A 17 -10.77 2.21 -2.91
N PHE A 18 -11.16 1.74 -4.10
CA PHE A 18 -10.84 2.40 -5.36
C PHE A 18 -11.45 3.80 -5.48
N SER A 19 -12.74 3.94 -5.14
CA SER A 19 -13.43 5.23 -5.17
C SER A 19 -12.79 6.22 -4.20
N LEU A 20 -12.47 5.76 -2.99
CA LEU A 20 -11.80 6.54 -1.96
C LEU A 20 -10.39 6.94 -2.41
N SER A 21 -9.66 6.04 -3.06
CA SER A 21 -8.33 6.29 -3.60
C SER A 21 -8.35 7.38 -4.66
N ILE A 22 -9.29 7.32 -5.61
CA ILE A 22 -9.47 8.37 -6.62
C ILE A 22 -9.74 9.72 -5.96
N LEU A 23 -10.73 9.78 -5.07
CA LEU A 23 -11.16 11.04 -4.47
C LEU A 23 -10.07 11.66 -3.59
N SER A 24 -9.48 10.87 -2.69
CA SER A 24 -8.50 11.34 -1.71
C SER A 24 -7.17 11.73 -2.35
N ASN A 25 -6.61 10.90 -3.24
CA ASN A 25 -5.34 11.20 -3.91
C ASN A 25 -5.48 12.36 -4.89
N SER A 26 -6.61 12.47 -5.60
CA SER A 26 -6.87 13.64 -6.47
C SER A 26 -6.99 14.91 -5.64
N CYS A 27 -7.69 14.86 -4.50
CA CYS A 27 -7.79 15.98 -3.57
C CYS A 27 -6.41 16.41 -3.04
N LEU A 28 -5.59 15.44 -2.60
CA LEU A 28 -4.23 15.67 -2.12
C LEU A 28 -3.36 16.27 -3.23
N PHE A 29 -3.41 15.72 -4.44
CA PHE A 29 -2.66 16.21 -5.60
C PHE A 29 -3.03 17.67 -5.93
N LEU A 30 -4.31 18.00 -5.99
CA LEU A 30 -4.77 19.38 -6.20
C LEU A 30 -4.26 20.30 -5.08
N MET A 31 -4.33 19.87 -3.83
CA MET A 31 -3.79 20.65 -2.71
C MET A 31 -2.29 20.89 -2.83
N ILE A 32 -1.52 19.88 -3.27
CA ILE A 32 -0.08 20.03 -3.48
C ILE A 32 0.22 21.07 -4.57
N CYS A 33 -0.54 21.06 -5.66
CA CYS A 33 -0.36 21.98 -6.79
C CYS A 33 -0.76 23.42 -6.45
N PHE A 34 -1.86 23.62 -5.72
CA PHE A 34 -2.46 24.95 -5.52
C PHE A 34 -2.11 25.63 -4.18
N LEU A 35 -1.73 24.89 -3.13
CA LEU A 35 -1.42 25.52 -1.84
C LEU A 35 -0.05 26.18 -1.84
N LYS A 36 -0.01 27.48 -1.49
CA LYS A 36 1.23 28.24 -1.29
C LYS A 36 2.12 27.62 -0.22
N THR A 37 1.56 27.02 0.84
CA THR A 37 2.33 26.32 1.88
C THR A 37 3.19 25.20 1.28
N THR A 38 2.65 24.47 0.30
CA THR A 38 3.33 23.34 -0.34
C THR A 38 4.45 23.77 -1.27
N LYS A 39 4.36 24.97 -1.85
CA LYS A 39 5.44 25.56 -2.65
C LYS A 39 6.72 25.77 -1.83
N ASN A 40 6.60 25.90 -0.51
CA ASN A 40 7.73 26.17 0.40
C ASN A 40 8.34 24.90 1.03
N ILE A 41 7.84 23.70 0.71
CA ILE A 41 8.33 22.42 1.30
C ILE A 41 9.48 21.81 0.49
N GLY A 42 9.89 22.43 -0.62
CA GLY A 42 11.04 21.98 -1.42
C GLY A 42 10.78 20.65 -2.14
N SER A 43 11.79 19.77 -2.19
CA SER A 43 11.73 18.48 -2.90
C SER A 43 10.71 17.48 -2.36
N TYR A 44 10.28 17.63 -1.09
CA TYR A 44 9.31 16.72 -0.46
C TYR A 44 7.97 16.66 -1.23
N LYS A 45 7.57 17.75 -1.89
CA LYS A 45 6.34 17.77 -2.69
C LYS A 45 6.34 16.74 -3.82
N TYR A 46 7.52 16.45 -4.40
CA TYR A 46 7.64 15.47 -5.48
C TYR A 46 7.45 14.04 -4.96
N LEU A 47 7.93 13.74 -3.75
CA LEU A 47 7.64 12.47 -3.08
C LEU A 47 6.14 12.28 -2.84
N LEU A 48 5.44 13.33 -2.37
CA LEU A 48 4.00 13.26 -2.18
C LEU A 48 3.24 13.06 -3.51
N ILE A 49 3.67 13.71 -4.59
CA ILE A 49 3.05 13.53 -5.92
C ILE A 49 3.23 12.09 -6.41
N ILE A 50 4.45 11.54 -6.31
CA ILE A 50 4.72 10.15 -6.71
C ILE A 50 3.92 9.18 -5.86
N PHE A 51 3.78 9.44 -4.57
CA PHE A 51 2.94 8.64 -3.71
C PHE A 51 1.49 8.65 -4.18
N CYS A 52 0.91 9.82 -4.51
CA CYS A 52 -0.44 9.90 -5.08
C CYS A 52 -0.60 9.15 -6.42
N ILE A 53 0.39 9.25 -7.31
CA ILE A 53 0.35 8.55 -8.60
C ILE A 53 0.41 7.03 -8.37
N PHE A 54 1.31 6.60 -7.49
CA PHE A 54 1.50 5.20 -7.16
C PHE A 54 0.25 4.60 -6.50
N THR A 55 -0.37 5.27 -5.53
CA THR A 55 -1.58 4.77 -4.85
C THR A 55 -2.76 4.64 -5.81
N LEU A 56 -2.93 5.57 -6.76
CA LEU A 56 -3.92 5.46 -7.82
C LEU A 56 -3.65 4.25 -8.73
N PHE A 57 -2.40 4.08 -9.17
CA PHE A 57 -1.99 2.92 -9.95
C PHE A 57 -2.24 1.61 -9.18
N TYR A 58 -1.89 1.57 -7.91
CA TYR A 58 -2.09 0.39 -7.06
C TYR A 58 -3.58 0.03 -6.93
N ALA A 59 -4.43 1.00 -6.64
CA ALA A 59 -5.87 0.79 -6.54
C ALA A 59 -6.48 0.31 -7.88
N SER A 60 -5.96 0.78 -9.03
CA SER A 60 -6.35 0.26 -10.34
C SER A 60 -5.95 -1.20 -10.54
N VAL A 61 -4.73 -1.58 -10.15
CA VAL A 61 -4.27 -2.98 -10.21
C VAL A 61 -5.13 -3.88 -9.33
N GLU A 62 -5.50 -3.43 -8.13
CA GLU A 62 -6.40 -4.17 -7.24
C GLU A 62 -7.80 -4.37 -7.82
N MET A 63 -8.35 -3.32 -8.43
CA MET A 63 -9.66 -3.37 -9.09
C MET A 63 -9.66 -4.35 -10.30
N LEU A 64 -8.52 -4.51 -10.97
CA LEU A 64 -8.36 -5.48 -12.05
C LEU A 64 -8.16 -6.92 -11.54
N LEU A 65 -7.41 -7.07 -10.45
CA LEU A 65 -7.05 -8.38 -9.88
C LEU A 65 -8.21 -9.04 -9.11
N ARG A 66 -8.98 -8.26 -8.35
CA ARG A 66 -10.00 -8.73 -7.40
C ARG A 66 -9.47 -9.86 -6.48
N PRO A 67 -8.44 -9.56 -5.67
CA PRO A 67 -7.68 -10.57 -4.94
C PRO A 67 -8.50 -11.26 -3.83
N LEU A 68 -8.34 -12.56 -3.72
CA LEU A 68 -8.61 -13.34 -2.52
C LEU A 68 -7.29 -13.93 -2.00
N ILE A 69 -7.16 -14.02 -0.69
CA ILE A 69 -6.02 -14.71 -0.05
C ILE A 69 -6.61 -15.86 0.75
N HIS A 70 -6.15 -17.08 0.47
CA HIS A 70 -6.60 -18.29 1.15
C HIS A 70 -5.40 -19.15 1.54
N SER A 71 -5.35 -19.61 2.79
CA SER A 71 -4.32 -20.53 3.27
C SER A 71 -4.85 -21.95 3.29
N TYR A 72 -4.18 -22.88 2.60
CA TYR A 72 -4.60 -24.29 2.54
C TYR A 72 -3.41 -25.18 2.15
N ASP A 73 -3.25 -26.34 2.79
CA ASP A 73 -2.26 -27.37 2.43
C ASP A 73 -0.83 -26.81 2.34
N ASP A 74 -0.35 -26.20 3.43
CA ASP A 74 0.96 -25.57 3.55
C ASP A 74 1.25 -24.52 2.45
N THR A 75 0.21 -23.95 1.85
CA THR A 75 0.31 -23.03 0.71
C THR A 75 -0.57 -21.81 0.93
N LEU A 76 0.01 -20.63 0.74
CA LEU A 76 -0.75 -19.38 0.71
C LEU A 76 -1.11 -19.05 -0.74
N PHE A 77 -2.38 -19.09 -1.07
CA PHE A 77 -2.90 -18.80 -2.40
C PHE A 77 -3.30 -17.33 -2.51
N LEU A 78 -2.62 -16.59 -3.38
CA LEU A 78 -3.14 -15.33 -3.92
C LEU A 78 -4.00 -15.68 -5.13
N ILE A 79 -5.31 -15.63 -4.96
CA ILE A 79 -6.29 -15.96 -5.99
C ILE A 79 -6.74 -14.69 -6.71
N GLN A 80 -6.69 -14.71 -8.03
CA GLN A 80 -7.19 -13.67 -8.93
C GLN A 80 -8.59 -14.06 -9.43
N ARG A 81 -9.51 -13.09 -9.44
CA ARG A 81 -10.84 -13.24 -10.06
C ARG A 81 -10.90 -12.41 -11.34
N LYS A 82 -10.63 -13.06 -12.48
CA LYS A 82 -10.44 -12.44 -13.80
C LYS A 82 -11.65 -11.60 -14.19
N ARG A 83 -11.43 -10.38 -14.67
CA ARG A 83 -12.48 -9.48 -15.17
C ARG A 83 -12.71 -9.59 -16.67
N PHE A 84 -11.65 -9.97 -17.37
CA PHE A 84 -11.60 -10.14 -18.81
C PHE A 84 -11.01 -11.50 -19.13
N ASP A 85 -11.34 -12.04 -20.30
CA ASP A 85 -10.81 -13.33 -20.74
C ASP A 85 -9.37 -13.18 -21.25
N TRP A 86 -8.44 -13.12 -20.32
CA TRP A 86 -7.02 -12.95 -20.58
C TRP A 86 -6.27 -14.28 -20.60
N GLY A 87 -5.27 -14.37 -21.48
CA GLY A 87 -4.35 -15.51 -21.51
C GLY A 87 -3.55 -15.63 -20.21
N LYS A 88 -3.01 -16.83 -19.95
CA LYS A 88 -2.30 -17.18 -18.70
C LYS A 88 -1.18 -16.20 -18.33
N LEU A 89 -0.38 -15.76 -19.31
CA LEU A 89 0.71 -14.81 -19.07
C LEU A 89 0.18 -13.45 -18.59
N ALA A 90 -0.87 -12.91 -19.23
CA ALA A 90 -1.43 -11.62 -18.85
C ALA A 90 -2.06 -11.66 -17.45
N THR A 91 -2.80 -12.73 -17.15
CA THR A 91 -3.35 -12.98 -15.82
C THR A 91 -2.24 -13.04 -14.76
N ARG A 92 -1.19 -13.84 -15.02
CA ARG A 92 -0.03 -13.93 -14.14
C ARG A 92 0.66 -12.57 -13.93
N LEU A 93 0.84 -11.78 -14.98
CA LEU A 93 1.45 -10.45 -14.89
C LEU A 93 0.65 -9.50 -14.01
N VAL A 94 -0.68 -9.58 -14.01
CA VAL A 94 -1.54 -8.74 -13.15
C VAL A 94 -1.33 -9.11 -11.67
N ALA A 95 -1.33 -10.40 -11.34
CA ALA A 95 -1.07 -10.88 -9.98
C ALA A 95 0.36 -10.54 -9.49
N THR A 96 1.38 -10.64 -10.35
CA THR A 96 2.76 -10.30 -9.97
C THR A 96 2.97 -8.79 -9.87
N THR A 97 2.28 -7.99 -10.70
CA THR A 97 2.28 -6.53 -10.59
C THR A 97 1.68 -6.11 -9.24
N TYR A 98 0.60 -6.75 -8.80
CA TYR A 98 0.03 -6.53 -7.48
C TYR A 98 1.03 -6.83 -6.35
N CYS A 99 1.82 -7.92 -6.45
CA CYS A 99 2.89 -8.21 -5.51
C CYS A 99 3.99 -7.11 -5.53
N GLY A 100 4.37 -6.62 -6.72
CA GLY A 100 5.29 -5.49 -6.85
C GLY A 100 4.77 -4.20 -6.21
N CYS A 101 3.46 -3.95 -6.23
CA CYS A 101 2.86 -2.80 -5.55
C CYS A 101 3.00 -2.88 -4.01
N TYR A 102 2.97 -4.08 -3.40
CA TYR A 102 3.30 -4.20 -1.98
C TYR A 102 4.73 -3.72 -1.70
N ALA A 103 5.70 -4.20 -2.47
CA ALA A 103 7.11 -3.80 -2.35
C ALA A 103 7.31 -2.28 -2.51
N MET A 104 6.65 -1.70 -3.52
CA MET A 104 6.70 -0.27 -3.78
C MET A 104 6.11 0.53 -2.61
N SER A 105 5.03 0.06 -1.98
CA SER A 105 4.44 0.70 -0.80
C SER A 105 5.44 0.78 0.35
N PHE A 106 6.09 -0.35 0.71
CA PHE A 106 7.13 -0.39 1.74
C PHE A 106 8.30 0.54 1.42
N THR A 107 8.76 0.50 0.17
CA THR A 107 9.93 1.25 -0.28
C THR A 107 9.67 2.75 -0.30
N LEU A 108 8.49 3.19 -0.73
CA LEU A 108 8.11 4.60 -0.71
C LEU A 108 7.99 5.14 0.71
N PHE A 109 7.47 4.36 1.67
CA PHE A 109 7.49 4.77 3.08
C PHE A 109 8.93 4.94 3.58
N ALA A 110 9.80 3.96 3.36
CA ALA A 110 11.21 4.07 3.73
C ALA A 110 11.87 5.31 3.10
N LEU A 111 11.58 5.60 1.82
CA LEU A 111 12.10 6.77 1.13
C LEU A 111 11.61 8.10 1.72
N GLN A 112 10.34 8.18 2.15
CA GLN A 112 9.81 9.35 2.85
C GLN A 112 10.55 9.59 4.18
N PHE A 113 10.86 8.54 4.93
CA PHE A 113 11.65 8.66 6.16
C PHE A 113 13.12 9.02 5.89
N ILE A 114 13.73 8.49 4.83
CA ILE A 114 15.09 8.89 4.42
C ILE A 114 15.13 10.39 4.09
N HIS A 115 14.19 10.86 3.26
CA HIS A 115 14.10 12.29 2.92
C HIS A 115 13.97 13.14 4.18
N ARG A 116 13.08 12.72 5.09
CA ARG A 116 12.81 13.41 6.34
C ARG A 116 14.03 13.49 7.24
N TYR A 117 14.75 12.38 7.37
CA TYR A 117 16.00 12.28 8.11
C TYR A 117 17.06 13.20 7.52
N ILE A 118 17.26 13.20 6.20
CA ILE A 118 18.24 14.07 5.54
C ILE A 118 17.84 15.54 5.72
N ALA A 119 16.58 15.90 5.51
CA ALA A 119 16.11 17.27 5.66
C ALA A 119 16.25 17.82 7.09
N THR A 120 16.25 16.96 8.10
CA THR A 120 16.29 17.35 9.52
C THR A 120 17.69 17.20 10.11
N CYS A 121 18.30 16.03 9.97
CA CYS A 121 19.56 15.67 10.62
C CYS A 121 20.80 15.98 9.77
N LYS A 122 20.66 16.01 8.44
CA LYS A 122 21.80 16.21 7.52
C LYS A 122 21.43 17.12 6.33
N PRO A 123 21.02 18.38 6.57
CA PRO A 123 20.50 19.26 5.53
C PRO A 123 21.50 19.50 4.39
N GLN A 124 22.82 19.40 4.63
CA GLN A 124 23.85 19.49 3.59
C GLN A 124 23.71 18.45 2.47
N HIS A 125 23.08 17.30 2.74
CA HIS A 125 22.87 16.24 1.75
C HIS A 125 21.50 16.31 1.06
N LEU A 126 20.69 17.34 1.33
CA LEU A 126 19.35 17.45 0.74
C LEU A 126 19.37 17.57 -0.79
N HIS A 127 20.47 18.03 -1.38
CA HIS A 127 20.68 18.10 -2.84
C HIS A 127 20.57 16.74 -3.56
N HIS A 128 20.71 15.60 -2.83
CA HIS A 128 20.45 14.27 -3.39
C HIS A 128 18.97 14.02 -3.71
N PHE A 129 18.06 14.82 -3.14
CA PHE A 129 16.63 14.77 -3.41
C PHE A 129 16.15 15.89 -4.34
N ASP A 130 17.08 16.66 -4.90
CA ASP A 130 16.76 17.77 -5.80
C ASP A 130 17.10 17.44 -7.26
N GLY A 131 16.31 18.01 -8.17
CA GLY A 131 16.54 17.93 -9.61
C GLY A 131 16.63 16.49 -10.13
N LYS A 132 17.70 16.17 -10.88
CA LYS A 132 17.88 14.87 -11.52
C LYS A 132 18.21 13.74 -10.54
N ASN A 133 18.82 14.05 -9.39
CA ASN A 133 19.17 13.04 -8.39
C ASN A 133 17.92 12.39 -7.79
N PHE A 134 16.82 13.14 -7.72
CA PHE A 134 15.52 12.62 -7.31
C PHE A 134 15.07 11.43 -8.17
N LEU A 135 15.34 11.45 -9.48
CA LEU A 135 14.96 10.36 -10.39
C LEU A 135 15.68 9.05 -10.06
N LEU A 136 16.90 9.11 -9.50
CA LEU A 136 17.64 7.92 -9.08
C LEU A 136 16.94 7.21 -7.92
N TRP A 137 16.37 7.95 -6.97
CA TRP A 137 15.57 7.37 -5.89
C TRP A 137 14.32 6.67 -6.41
N ILE A 138 13.67 7.26 -7.42
CA ILE A 138 12.46 6.67 -8.03
C ILE A 138 12.81 5.42 -8.83
N PHE A 139 13.91 5.46 -9.58
CA PHE A 139 14.43 4.29 -10.26
C PHE A 139 14.79 3.16 -9.27
N GLY A 140 15.43 3.48 -8.15
CA GLY A 140 15.72 2.52 -7.09
C GLY A 140 14.46 1.89 -6.51
N ALA A 141 13.43 2.70 -6.22
CA ALA A 141 12.16 2.21 -5.70
C ALA A 141 11.43 1.28 -6.69
N ILE A 142 11.38 1.68 -7.96
CA ILE A 142 10.80 0.86 -9.04
C ILE A 142 11.61 -0.44 -9.22
N SER A 143 12.93 -0.39 -9.12
CA SER A 143 13.79 -1.58 -9.25
C SER A 143 13.52 -2.62 -8.16
N ILE A 144 13.31 -2.17 -6.91
CA ILE A 144 12.92 -3.05 -5.81
C ILE A 144 11.52 -3.66 -6.07
N ALA A 145 10.57 -2.86 -6.56
CA ALA A 145 9.24 -3.35 -6.91
C ALA A 145 9.25 -4.38 -8.04
N ILE A 146 10.05 -4.13 -9.09
CA ILE A 146 10.26 -5.07 -10.20
C ILE A 146 10.93 -6.35 -9.70
N SER A 147 11.95 -6.26 -8.83
CA SER A 147 12.61 -7.43 -8.24
C SER A 147 11.60 -8.34 -7.52
N TRP A 148 10.71 -7.75 -6.72
CA TRP A 148 9.64 -8.49 -6.05
C TRP A 148 8.65 -9.10 -7.05
N ALA A 149 8.19 -8.34 -8.04
CA ALA A 149 7.29 -8.85 -9.07
C ALA A 149 7.92 -9.99 -9.89
N CYS A 150 9.20 -9.90 -10.22
CA CYS A 150 9.95 -10.95 -10.90
C CYS A 150 10.09 -12.21 -10.02
N ALA A 151 10.40 -12.05 -8.73
CA ALA A 151 10.38 -13.17 -7.78
C ALA A 151 8.98 -13.82 -7.78
N ALA A 152 7.90 -13.04 -7.74
CA ALA A 152 6.55 -13.56 -7.80
C ALA A 152 6.22 -14.29 -9.12
N LEU A 153 6.80 -13.84 -10.23
CA LEU A 153 6.62 -14.43 -11.55
C LEU A 153 7.34 -15.77 -11.71
N PHE A 154 8.61 -15.83 -11.29
CA PHE A 154 9.50 -16.95 -11.61
C PHE A 154 9.70 -17.95 -10.46
N LEU A 155 9.54 -17.55 -9.20
CA LEU A 155 9.86 -18.40 -8.04
C LEU A 155 8.65 -19.14 -7.45
N PHE A 156 7.44 -18.83 -7.92
CA PHE A 156 6.19 -19.45 -7.44
C PHE A 156 5.43 -20.19 -8.56
N PRO A 157 6.03 -21.20 -9.23
CA PRO A 157 5.39 -21.89 -10.34
C PRO A 157 4.14 -22.66 -9.88
N GLN A 158 3.13 -22.72 -10.76
CA GLN A 158 1.97 -23.58 -10.54
C GLN A 158 2.38 -25.03 -10.77
N THR A 159 2.08 -25.89 -9.80
CA THR A 159 2.33 -27.34 -9.85
C THR A 159 1.01 -28.11 -9.87
N LEU A 160 1.05 -29.42 -10.18
CA LEU A 160 -0.14 -30.26 -10.18
C LEU A 160 -0.84 -30.27 -8.81
N ARG A 161 -0.07 -30.41 -7.71
CA ARG A 161 -0.60 -30.37 -6.34
C ARG A 161 -1.28 -29.03 -6.05
N THR A 162 -0.60 -27.91 -6.30
CA THR A 162 -1.17 -26.58 -6.02
C THR A 162 -2.40 -26.32 -6.88
N HIS A 163 -2.46 -26.88 -8.09
CA HIS A 163 -3.63 -26.76 -8.95
C HIS A 163 -4.83 -27.56 -8.43
N GLN A 164 -4.61 -28.78 -7.95
CA GLN A 164 -5.65 -29.58 -7.30
C GLN A 164 -6.17 -28.89 -6.04
N SER A 165 -5.29 -28.45 -5.15
CA SER A 165 -5.66 -27.68 -3.96
C SER A 165 -6.42 -26.41 -4.31
N PHE A 166 -5.99 -25.67 -5.34
CA PHE A 166 -6.70 -24.51 -5.85
C PHE A 166 -8.12 -24.85 -6.31
N LEU A 167 -8.32 -25.91 -7.11
CA LEU A 167 -9.64 -26.35 -7.57
C LEU A 167 -10.57 -26.74 -6.40
N THR A 168 -10.04 -27.38 -5.36
CA THR A 168 -10.76 -27.67 -4.13
C THR A 168 -11.20 -26.37 -3.44
N ILE A 169 -10.30 -25.40 -3.26
CA ILE A 169 -10.60 -24.12 -2.60
C ILE A 169 -11.68 -23.35 -3.35
N ILE A 170 -11.54 -23.13 -4.66
CA ILE A 170 -12.53 -22.35 -5.42
C ILE A 170 -13.89 -23.03 -5.53
N LYS A 171 -13.95 -24.37 -5.55
CA LYS A 171 -15.23 -25.09 -5.56
C LYS A 171 -15.88 -25.13 -4.19
N ASP A 172 -15.16 -25.59 -3.17
CA ASP A 172 -15.75 -25.95 -1.88
C ASP A 172 -15.93 -24.74 -0.95
N SER A 173 -14.96 -23.80 -0.93
CA SER A 173 -15.07 -22.58 -0.12
C SER A 173 -15.84 -21.47 -0.83
N TYR A 174 -15.61 -21.27 -2.12
CA TYR A 174 -16.05 -20.06 -2.82
C TYR A 174 -17.15 -20.28 -3.86
N ASP A 175 -17.32 -21.51 -4.37
CA ASP A 175 -18.21 -21.86 -5.48
C ASP A 175 -18.04 -20.96 -6.70
N LEU A 176 -16.77 -20.76 -7.07
CA LEU A 176 -16.36 -19.98 -8.22
C LEU A 176 -16.04 -20.91 -9.39
N ASP A 177 -16.33 -20.42 -10.60
CA ASP A 177 -15.90 -21.08 -11.83
C ASP A 177 -14.36 -21.02 -11.95
N PRO A 178 -13.67 -22.17 -12.02
CA PRO A 178 -12.22 -22.22 -12.26
C PRO A 178 -11.80 -21.50 -13.54
N TYR A 179 -12.67 -21.43 -14.56
CA TYR A 179 -12.37 -20.71 -15.81
C TYR A 179 -12.12 -19.23 -15.56
N TRP A 180 -12.83 -18.59 -14.61
CA TRP A 180 -12.71 -17.16 -14.32
C TRP A 180 -11.75 -16.83 -13.17
N THR A 181 -10.95 -17.80 -12.75
CA THR A 181 -10.00 -17.64 -11.65
C THR A 181 -8.59 -18.09 -12.04
N ASP A 182 -7.59 -17.54 -11.36
CA ASP A 182 -6.19 -17.95 -11.48
C ASP A 182 -5.49 -17.69 -10.14
N TYR A 183 -4.23 -18.11 -9.97
CA TYR A 183 -3.55 -17.99 -8.69
C TYR A 183 -2.03 -17.91 -8.76
N VAL A 184 -1.45 -17.34 -7.69
CA VAL A 184 -0.02 -17.42 -7.36
C VAL A 184 0.12 -18.23 -6.06
N PRO A 185 0.67 -19.46 -6.11
CA PRO A 185 0.84 -20.28 -4.93
C PRO A 185 2.17 -20.00 -4.23
N TYR A 186 2.13 -19.52 -3.00
CA TYR A 186 3.29 -19.48 -2.12
C TYR A 186 3.35 -20.82 -1.40
N LYS A 187 3.98 -21.82 -2.02
CA LYS A 187 4.02 -23.20 -1.52
C LYS A 187 5.26 -23.41 -0.65
N TYR A 188 5.07 -23.76 0.62
CA TYR A 188 6.18 -23.80 1.57
C TYR A 188 6.92 -25.13 1.55
N PHE A 189 6.16 -26.22 1.41
CA PHE A 189 6.68 -27.58 1.48
C PHE A 189 6.14 -28.44 0.33
N TYR A 190 6.92 -29.45 -0.06
CA TYR A 190 6.49 -30.52 -0.95
C TYR A 190 6.71 -31.88 -0.29
N TYR A 191 5.99 -32.89 -0.78
CA TYR A 191 6.19 -34.28 -0.36
C TYR A 191 6.97 -35.01 -1.45
N ASN A 192 8.05 -35.70 -1.09
CA ASN A 192 8.78 -36.56 -2.02
C ASN A 192 8.04 -37.89 -2.25
N GLU A 193 8.58 -38.74 -3.13
CA GLU A 193 8.00 -40.06 -3.42
C GLU A 193 7.93 -40.98 -2.19
N LEU A 194 8.76 -40.72 -1.18
CA LEU A 194 8.78 -41.43 0.11
C LEU A 194 7.78 -40.84 1.13
N GLY A 195 6.98 -39.84 0.74
CA GLY A 195 6.01 -39.16 1.62
C GLY A 195 6.63 -38.21 2.65
N GLN A 196 7.92 -37.91 2.55
CA GLN A 196 8.61 -36.99 3.47
C GLN A 196 8.33 -35.54 3.07
N LYS A 197 7.95 -34.72 4.05
CA LYS A 197 7.75 -33.27 3.90
C LYS A 197 9.11 -32.56 3.84
N LEU A 198 9.42 -31.94 2.71
CA LEU A 198 10.66 -31.22 2.45
C LEU A 198 10.37 -29.75 2.07
N PRO A 199 11.27 -28.81 2.42
CA PRO A 199 11.10 -27.40 2.06
C PRO A 199 11.26 -27.19 0.55
N ASP A 200 10.35 -26.42 -0.06
CA ASP A 200 10.47 -26.04 -1.47
C ASP A 200 11.46 -24.88 -1.63
N LEU A 201 12.74 -25.18 -1.87
CA LEU A 201 13.81 -24.19 -1.88
C LEU A 201 13.58 -23.03 -2.87
N GLN A 202 12.93 -23.30 -4.01
CA GLN A 202 12.62 -22.26 -5.00
C GLN A 202 11.61 -21.26 -4.42
N ASN A 203 10.48 -21.74 -3.88
CA ASN A 203 9.48 -20.89 -3.26
C ASN A 203 10.04 -20.20 -2.00
N MET A 204 10.81 -20.92 -1.19
CA MET A 204 11.49 -20.38 0.00
C MET A 204 12.40 -19.20 -0.34
N SER A 205 13.15 -19.28 -1.44
CA SER A 205 14.00 -18.16 -1.88
C SER A 205 13.19 -16.90 -2.21
N GLY A 206 12.03 -17.06 -2.84
CA GLY A 206 11.11 -15.96 -3.13
C GLY A 206 10.50 -15.36 -1.86
N ILE A 207 10.00 -16.19 -0.95
CA ILE A 207 9.45 -15.75 0.34
C ILE A 207 10.52 -15.03 1.18
N PHE A 208 11.74 -15.57 1.23
CA PHE A 208 12.86 -14.93 1.92
C PHE A 208 13.19 -13.57 1.32
N GLN A 209 13.20 -13.43 -0.02
CA GLN A 209 13.42 -12.15 -0.68
C GLN A 209 12.33 -11.12 -0.29
N HIS A 210 11.06 -11.53 -0.24
CA HIS A 210 9.95 -10.66 0.15
C HIS A 210 10.11 -10.19 1.62
N LEU A 211 10.39 -11.12 2.53
CA LEU A 211 10.62 -10.82 3.95
C LEU A 211 11.84 -9.92 4.15
N LEU A 212 12.91 -10.11 3.37
CA LEU A 212 14.11 -9.26 3.43
C LEU A 212 13.81 -7.83 3.02
N VAL A 213 13.04 -7.62 1.94
CA VAL A 213 12.63 -6.27 1.50
C VAL A 213 11.77 -5.59 2.57
N ILE A 214 10.81 -6.32 3.17
CA ILE A 214 10.01 -5.83 4.29
C ILE A 214 10.91 -5.42 5.46
N PHE A 215 11.82 -6.31 5.86
CA PHE A 215 12.71 -6.12 7.01
C PHE A 215 13.62 -4.89 6.82
N ILE A 216 14.29 -4.78 5.67
CA ILE A 216 15.16 -3.64 5.35
C ILE A 216 14.36 -2.33 5.33
N SER A 217 13.16 -2.33 4.74
CA SER A 217 12.30 -1.14 4.68
C SER A 217 11.92 -0.65 6.08
N PHE A 218 11.54 -1.57 6.97
CA PHE A 218 11.24 -1.24 8.35
C PHE A 218 12.47 -0.80 9.14
N LEU A 219 13.62 -1.44 8.95
CA LEU A 219 14.87 -1.04 9.60
C LEU A 219 15.23 0.41 9.27
N ILE A 220 15.17 0.77 7.98
CA ILE A 220 15.38 2.15 7.51
C ILE A 220 14.37 3.09 8.14
N LEU A 221 13.09 2.73 8.08
CA LEU A 221 11.99 3.53 8.61
C LEU A 221 12.19 3.84 10.10
N PHE A 222 12.44 2.82 10.93
CA PHE A 222 12.63 2.99 12.37
C PHE A 222 13.90 3.77 12.69
N TYR A 223 15.00 3.48 12.01
CA TYR A 223 16.25 4.21 12.20
C TYR A 223 16.10 5.70 11.83
N CYS A 224 15.62 6.00 10.62
CA CYS A 224 15.43 7.37 10.17
C CYS A 224 14.38 8.11 11.00
N GLY A 225 13.29 7.44 11.38
CA GLY A 225 12.23 8.01 12.21
C GLY A 225 12.72 8.39 13.61
N THR A 226 13.43 7.48 14.29
CA THR A 226 13.97 7.73 15.63
C THR A 226 15.01 8.84 15.63
N GLN A 227 15.95 8.83 14.69
CA GLN A 227 16.95 9.89 14.57
C GLN A 227 16.32 11.26 14.26
N THR A 228 15.33 11.29 13.37
CA THR A 228 14.57 12.52 13.08
C THR A 228 13.89 13.04 14.34
N PHE A 229 13.21 12.17 15.09
CA PHE A 229 12.52 12.55 16.32
C PHE A 229 13.47 13.22 17.32
N PHE A 230 14.60 12.59 17.61
CA PHE A 230 15.59 13.15 18.55
C PHE A 230 16.15 14.49 18.09
N GLU A 231 16.45 14.63 16.79
CA GLU A 231 17.05 15.85 16.27
C GLU A 231 16.07 17.03 16.27
N MET A 232 14.80 16.78 15.97
CA MET A 232 13.75 17.81 16.04
C MET A 232 13.57 18.38 17.44
N HIS A 233 13.86 17.61 18.49
CA HIS A 233 13.81 18.08 19.88
C HIS A 233 15.04 18.89 20.31
N LYS A 234 16.17 18.79 19.59
CA LYS A 234 17.40 19.53 19.89
C LYS A 234 17.47 20.90 19.22
N PHE A 235 16.93 21.03 18.00
CA PHE A 235 17.10 22.23 17.19
C PHE A 235 16.22 23.42 17.64
N ARG A 236 16.86 24.49 18.13
CA ARG A 236 16.21 25.77 18.52
C ARG A 236 16.40 26.92 17.51
N GLY A 237 17.17 26.73 16.44
CA GLY A 237 17.63 27.82 15.54
C GLY A 237 16.80 28.12 14.28
N ILE A 238 15.69 27.41 14.03
CA ILE A 238 14.81 27.64 12.86
C ILE A 238 13.65 28.54 13.27
N SER A 239 13.16 29.40 12.36
CA SER A 239 11.96 30.20 12.60
C SER A 239 10.80 29.32 13.09
N ASN A 240 10.03 29.81 14.07
CA ASN A 240 8.93 29.06 14.67
C ASN A 240 7.96 28.51 13.60
N LYS A 241 7.67 29.30 12.56
CA LYS A 241 6.75 28.90 11.48
C LYS A 241 7.28 27.72 10.64
N THR A 242 8.56 27.74 10.25
CA THR A 242 9.14 26.63 9.47
C THR A 242 9.27 25.39 10.35
N ARG A 243 9.70 25.54 11.60
CA ARG A 243 9.78 24.42 12.56
C ARG A 243 8.43 23.75 12.75
N ASP A 244 7.37 24.52 12.95
CA ASP A 244 6.02 24.00 13.17
C ASP A 244 5.47 23.23 11.95
N LEU A 245 5.78 23.69 10.73
CA LEU A 245 5.40 22.97 9.50
C LEU A 245 6.17 21.65 9.38
N GLN A 246 7.48 21.69 9.60
CA GLN A 246 8.34 20.52 9.57
C GLN A 246 7.89 19.46 10.61
N PHE A 247 7.50 19.89 11.82
CA PHE A 247 6.96 19.01 12.86
C PHE A 247 5.60 18.43 12.47
N GLN A 248 4.72 19.22 11.87
CA GLN A 248 3.44 18.72 11.36
C GLN A 248 3.62 17.65 10.28
N LEU A 249 4.55 17.86 9.34
CA LEU A 249 4.87 16.90 8.28
C LEU A 249 5.45 15.61 8.86
N PHE A 250 6.37 15.71 9.82
CA PHE A 250 6.92 14.53 10.48
C PHE A 250 5.86 13.76 11.26
N ARG A 251 5.05 14.45 12.07
CA ARG A 251 3.95 13.82 12.80
C ARG A 251 2.93 13.18 11.87
N ALA A 252 2.62 13.84 10.75
CA ALA A 252 1.75 13.28 9.72
C ALA A 252 2.35 11.98 9.18
N LEU A 253 3.62 11.99 8.79
CA LEU A 253 4.34 10.81 8.30
C LEU A 253 4.34 9.65 9.31
N VAL A 254 4.61 9.93 10.59
CA VAL A 254 4.61 8.91 11.65
C VAL A 254 3.22 8.28 11.81
N VAL A 255 2.16 9.08 11.94
CA VAL A 255 0.80 8.56 12.12
C VAL A 255 0.32 7.82 10.85
N GLN A 256 0.62 8.38 9.68
CA GLN A 256 0.35 7.78 8.37
C GLN A 256 1.04 6.43 8.22
N THR A 257 2.19 6.22 8.87
CA THR A 257 2.92 4.95 8.83
C THR A 257 2.39 3.94 9.84
N ILE A 258 2.03 4.39 11.05
CA ILE A 258 1.52 3.50 12.11
C ILE A 258 0.24 2.79 11.64
N PHE A 259 -0.63 3.48 10.92
CA PHE A 259 -1.88 2.90 10.42
C PHE A 259 -1.67 1.69 9.50
N PRO A 260 -1.03 1.80 8.32
CA PRO A 260 -0.76 0.65 7.46
C PRO A 260 0.21 -0.34 8.12
N MET A 261 1.08 0.07 9.03
CA MET A 261 1.91 -0.87 9.79
C MET A 261 1.07 -1.85 10.62
N ILE A 262 0.10 -1.35 11.39
CA ILE A 262 -0.75 -2.16 12.26
C ILE A 262 -1.78 -2.97 11.44
N PHE A 263 -2.40 -2.35 10.44
CA PHE A 263 -3.54 -2.95 9.74
C PHE A 263 -3.16 -3.71 8.47
N VAL A 264 -2.04 -3.38 7.82
CA VAL A 264 -1.67 -3.99 6.53
C VAL A 264 -0.40 -4.81 6.68
N TYR A 265 0.68 -4.22 7.18
CA TYR A 265 2.02 -4.78 7.04
C TYR A 265 2.36 -5.86 8.06
N ILE A 266 2.15 -5.60 9.36
CA ILE A 266 2.35 -6.62 10.41
C ILE A 266 1.45 -7.83 10.13
N PRO A 267 0.14 -7.64 9.82
CA PRO A 267 -0.73 -8.75 9.41
C PRO A 267 -0.23 -9.51 8.17
N THR A 268 0.25 -8.81 7.13
CA THR A 268 0.82 -9.47 5.93
C THR A 268 2.04 -10.32 6.28
N ALA A 269 2.98 -9.76 7.04
CA ALA A 269 4.18 -10.47 7.45
C ALA A 269 3.83 -11.69 8.32
N PHE A 270 2.84 -11.56 9.21
CA PHE A 270 2.32 -12.66 10.01
C PHE A 270 1.71 -13.76 9.14
N ILE A 271 0.82 -13.44 8.18
CA ILE A 271 0.22 -14.44 7.28
C ILE A 271 1.29 -15.15 6.44
N LEU A 272 2.31 -14.43 5.94
CA LEU A 272 3.44 -15.04 5.23
C LEU A 272 4.29 -15.94 6.15
N ALA A 273 4.33 -15.68 7.45
CA ALA A 273 5.06 -16.51 8.40
C ALA A 273 4.27 -17.76 8.83
N CYS A 274 2.94 -17.70 8.87
CA CYS A 274 2.07 -18.75 9.42
C CYS A 274 2.31 -20.16 8.86
N PRO A 275 2.45 -20.37 7.53
CA PRO A 275 2.68 -21.70 6.98
C PRO A 275 4.00 -22.35 7.43
N PHE A 276 5.01 -21.57 7.83
CA PHE A 276 6.25 -22.12 8.43
C PHE A 276 6.00 -22.81 9.77
N PHE A 277 4.99 -22.36 10.50
CA PHE A 277 4.60 -22.91 11.80
C PHE A 277 3.47 -23.95 11.69
N GLY A 278 3.06 -24.31 10.47
CA GLY A 278 1.93 -25.21 10.23
C GLY A 278 0.58 -24.59 10.62
N LEU A 279 0.48 -23.25 10.64
CA LEU A 279 -0.76 -22.54 10.92
C LEU A 279 -1.50 -22.25 9.61
N GLU A 280 -2.72 -22.77 9.51
CA GLU A 280 -3.62 -22.53 8.36
C GLU A 280 -4.90 -21.81 8.80
N PHE A 281 -5.18 -20.68 8.17
CA PHE A 281 -6.33 -19.84 8.50
C PHE A 281 -7.46 -19.90 7.45
N GLY A 282 -7.34 -20.71 6.42
CA GLY A 282 -8.37 -20.88 5.39
C GLY A 282 -8.76 -19.56 4.74
N ALA A 283 -10.06 -19.31 4.63
CA ALA A 283 -10.61 -18.08 4.04
C ALA A 283 -10.50 -16.84 4.96
N ILE A 284 -10.16 -16.99 6.24
CA ILE A 284 -10.02 -15.84 7.15
C ILE A 284 -8.94 -14.88 6.64
N THR A 285 -7.89 -15.39 6.00
CA THR A 285 -6.81 -14.56 5.43
C THR A 285 -7.29 -13.50 4.43
N ASN A 286 -8.51 -13.60 3.89
CA ASN A 286 -9.12 -12.59 3.04
C ASN A 286 -9.32 -11.22 3.72
N TYR A 287 -9.33 -11.14 5.06
CA TYR A 287 -9.34 -9.83 5.72
C TYR A 287 -8.15 -8.96 5.26
N GLN A 288 -7.03 -9.58 4.92
CA GLN A 288 -5.85 -8.89 4.41
C GLN A 288 -6.13 -8.21 3.07
N SER A 289 -6.88 -8.87 2.17
CA SER A 289 -7.33 -8.26 0.90
C SER A 289 -8.17 -7.02 1.17
N ILE A 290 -9.10 -7.07 2.15
CA ILE A 290 -9.96 -5.94 2.52
C ILE A 290 -9.13 -4.75 3.02
N LEU A 291 -8.23 -4.99 3.98
CA LEU A 291 -7.42 -3.93 4.58
C LEU A 291 -6.49 -3.28 3.54
N THR A 292 -5.93 -4.10 2.65
CA THR A 292 -5.06 -3.63 1.58
C THR A 292 -5.83 -2.81 0.54
N GLN A 293 -7.04 -3.20 0.17
CA GLN A 293 -7.88 -2.44 -0.78
C GLN A 293 -8.29 -1.07 -0.27
N LEU A 294 -8.51 -0.93 1.04
CA LEU A 294 -8.96 0.32 1.66
C LEU A 294 -7.82 1.30 1.93
N TYR A 295 -6.62 0.78 2.22
CA TYR A 295 -5.46 1.58 2.64
C TYR A 295 -5.08 2.71 1.65
N PRO A 296 -4.99 2.51 0.31
CA PRO A 296 -4.54 3.53 -0.62
C PRO A 296 -5.45 4.77 -0.66
N GLY A 297 -6.72 4.62 -0.23
CA GLY A 297 -7.67 5.72 -0.08
C GLY A 297 -7.70 6.34 1.32
N ILE A 298 -7.44 5.56 2.37
CA ILE A 298 -7.40 6.05 3.76
C ILE A 298 -6.13 6.88 4.00
N ASP A 299 -5.01 6.46 3.44
CA ASP A 299 -3.70 7.05 3.71
C ASP A 299 -3.60 8.56 3.36
N PRO A 300 -4.01 9.02 2.17
CA PRO A 300 -4.02 10.45 1.84
C PRO A 300 -5.00 11.25 2.71
N ILE A 301 -6.08 10.63 3.17
CA ILE A 301 -7.06 11.25 4.07
C ILE A 301 -6.41 11.55 5.42
N ILE A 302 -5.68 10.59 5.99
CA ILE A 302 -4.90 10.78 7.22
C ILE A 302 -3.93 11.96 7.05
N PHE A 303 -3.18 11.99 5.94
CA PHE A 303 -2.24 13.06 5.65
C PHE A 303 -2.92 14.45 5.59
N ILE A 304 -4.02 14.57 4.84
CA ILE A 304 -4.80 15.82 4.71
C ILE A 304 -5.32 16.31 6.08
N PHE A 305 -5.84 15.41 6.91
CA PHE A 305 -6.41 15.78 8.21
C PHE A 305 -5.36 16.18 9.24
N LEU A 306 -4.14 15.64 9.16
CA LEU A 306 -3.07 15.92 10.12
C LEU A 306 -2.34 17.25 9.87
N ILE A 307 -2.31 17.72 8.63
CA ILE A 307 -1.66 18.98 8.27
C ILE A 307 -2.66 20.14 8.33
N ARG A 308 -2.36 21.14 9.17
CA ARG A 308 -3.29 22.23 9.49
C ARG A 308 -3.78 22.99 8.25
N ASP A 309 -2.88 23.31 7.34
CA ASP A 309 -3.20 24.11 6.16
C ASP A 309 -4.06 23.34 5.16
N TYR A 310 -3.83 22.03 5.02
CA TYR A 310 -4.63 21.14 4.18
C TYR A 310 -6.03 21.00 4.76
N ARG A 311 -6.16 20.67 6.06
CA ARG A 311 -7.44 20.60 6.76
C ARG A 311 -8.24 21.90 6.71
N LYS A 312 -7.59 23.06 6.89
CA LYS A 312 -8.25 24.37 6.76
C LYS A 312 -8.78 24.60 5.35
N THR A 313 -8.03 24.16 4.34
CA THR A 313 -8.42 24.29 2.93
C THR A 313 -9.63 23.41 2.62
N VAL A 314 -9.63 22.15 3.05
CA VAL A 314 -10.80 21.26 2.98
C VAL A 314 -12.03 21.92 3.60
N LYS A 315 -11.90 22.39 4.85
CA LYS A 315 -13.01 23.05 5.55
C LYS A 315 -13.54 24.26 4.79
N ARG A 316 -12.65 25.08 4.20
CA ARG A 316 -13.06 26.23 3.40
C ARG A 316 -13.77 25.83 2.10
N VAL A 317 -13.31 24.78 1.42
CA VAL A 317 -13.94 24.32 0.16
C VAL A 317 -15.32 23.71 0.43
N ILE A 318 -15.42 22.87 1.47
CA ILE A 318 -16.66 22.18 1.83
C ILE A 318 -17.67 23.15 2.48
N PHE A 319 -17.26 23.89 3.51
CA PHE A 319 -18.17 24.74 4.29
C PHE A 319 -18.21 26.21 3.83
N GLY A 320 -17.21 26.68 3.09
CA GLY A 320 -17.20 28.06 2.58
C GLY A 320 -18.16 28.30 1.40
N LYS A 321 -18.57 27.24 0.68
CA LYS A 321 -19.70 27.32 -0.26
C LYS A 321 -21.04 27.40 0.46
N VAL A 322 -21.18 26.71 1.60
CA VAL A 322 -22.40 26.77 2.43
C VAL A 322 -22.63 28.18 2.97
N PHE A 323 -21.58 28.82 3.50
CA PHE A 323 -21.69 30.21 4.00
C PHE A 323 -22.01 31.25 2.92
N LYS A 324 -21.53 31.09 1.68
CA LYS A 324 -21.89 31.99 0.56
C LYS A 324 -23.35 31.81 0.13
N ASN A 325 -23.88 30.59 0.17
CA ASN A 325 -25.26 30.31 -0.25
C ASN A 325 -26.29 30.70 0.82
N THR A 326 -25.96 30.60 2.11
CA THR A 326 -26.85 31.07 3.19
C THR A 326 -26.99 32.60 3.19
N VAL A 327 -25.89 33.34 3.00
CA VAL A 327 -25.94 34.81 2.91
C VAL A 327 -26.65 35.27 1.62
N ALA A 328 -26.45 34.59 0.48
CA ALA A 328 -27.18 34.94 -0.75
C ALA A 328 -28.71 34.66 -0.65
N SER A 329 -29.11 33.64 0.12
CA SER A 329 -30.51 33.30 0.39
C SER A 329 -31.21 34.28 1.34
N GLU A 330 -30.51 34.83 2.34
CA GLU A 330 -31.08 35.83 3.26
C GLU A 330 -31.30 37.19 2.58
N TYR A 331 -30.49 37.53 1.55
CA TYR A 331 -30.63 38.76 0.78
C TYR A 331 -31.62 38.67 -0.39
N SER A 332 -32.18 37.50 -0.67
CA SER A 332 -33.16 37.29 -1.76
C SER A 332 -34.58 36.98 -1.27
N ALA A 333 -34.83 37.01 0.04
CA ALA A 333 -36.19 36.99 0.58
C ALA A 333 -36.90 38.33 0.27
N PRO A 334 -38.02 38.33 -0.47
CA PRO A 334 -38.80 39.55 -0.64
C PRO A 334 -39.38 39.94 0.72
N SER A 335 -39.15 41.18 1.14
CA SER A 335 -39.88 41.77 2.26
C SER A 335 -41.36 41.83 1.90
N SER A 336 -42.14 40.87 2.41
CA SER A 336 -43.60 40.86 2.37
C SER A 336 -44.19 41.81 3.41
#